data_AF-A0A813NAC7-F1
#
_entry.id   AF-A0A813NAC7-F1
#
_cell.length_a   1.000
_cell.length_b   1.000
_cell.length_c   1.000
_cell.angle_alpha   90.00
_cell.angle_beta   90.00
_cell.angle_gamma   90.00
#
_symmetry.space_group_name_H-M   'P 1'
#
loop_
_entity.id
_entity.type
_entity.pdbx_description
1 polymer ?
#
loop_
_entity_poly.entity_id
_entity_poly.type
_entity_poly.pdbx_seq_one_letter_code
_entity_poly.pdbx_strand_id
1 'polypeptide(L)'
;MLLQSKSIFRNLAERLLRPLRSNLSSVNKRYEPCTGCESPCSKHASYPSEIVQQIDQGDMSNSVKNHRRHLCITQSLAPSRWPKDVKNLPGGYIKQISEVLNTKKNTIGYGVQLTSTFVDTKNASEQTADWYLFPDQLKLSNVNVNQAEAVIEKLFVKDESIIPIKDKTKPNERHHVLPVLSEGIRCERLNGVWMLICCHYQHDQRCGIVGPILIDEIQKYVRHTNSPQNVHCLPISHIAKLEFKV
;
A
#
# COMPACT_ATOMS: atom_id res chain seq x y z
N MET A 1 -31.47 -26.40 -8.96
CA MET A 1 -30.28 -26.92 -8.26
C MET A 1 -29.18 -25.85 -8.23
N LEU A 2 -29.45 -24.66 -7.66
CA LEU A 2 -28.57 -23.47 -7.74
C LEU A 2 -28.71 -22.57 -6.49
N LEU A 3 -28.81 -23.16 -5.29
CA LEU A 3 -29.03 -22.41 -4.04
C LEU A 3 -28.12 -22.80 -2.86
N GLN A 4 -26.96 -23.43 -3.11
CA GLN A 4 -26.03 -23.80 -2.01
C GLN A 4 -24.65 -23.13 -2.03
N SER A 5 -24.29 -22.31 -3.02
CA SER A 5 -22.96 -21.69 -3.06
C SER A 5 -22.82 -20.35 -2.32
N LYS A 6 -23.93 -19.69 -1.93
CA LYS A 6 -23.89 -18.40 -1.24
C LYS A 6 -23.59 -18.48 0.27
N SER A 7 -23.85 -19.63 0.93
CA SER A 7 -23.59 -19.75 2.38
C SER A 7 -22.12 -20.05 2.72
N ILE A 8 -21.36 -20.59 1.76
CA ILE A 8 -19.95 -20.97 1.96
C ILE A 8 -19.03 -19.74 1.91
N PHE A 9 -19.30 -18.78 1.00
CA PHE A 9 -18.54 -17.52 0.93
C PHE A 9 -18.80 -16.58 2.11
N ARG A 10 -20.04 -16.56 2.63
CA ARG A 10 -20.39 -15.74 3.81
C ARG A 10 -19.68 -16.24 5.08
N ASN A 11 -19.52 -17.56 5.22
CA ASN A 11 -18.83 -18.18 6.34
C ASN A 11 -17.30 -18.06 6.30
N LEU A 12 -16.69 -17.95 5.11
CA LEU A 12 -15.24 -17.79 4.97
C LEU A 12 -14.77 -16.37 5.32
N ALA A 13 -15.53 -15.35 4.90
CA ALA A 13 -15.29 -13.95 5.28
C ALA A 13 -15.47 -13.72 6.80
N GLU A 14 -16.48 -14.36 7.41
CA GLU A 14 -16.71 -14.34 8.86
C GLU A 14 -15.60 -15.04 9.66
N ARG A 15 -14.97 -16.08 9.11
CA ARG A 15 -13.89 -16.84 9.77
C ARG A 15 -12.51 -16.20 9.62
N LEU A 16 -12.20 -15.57 8.50
CA LEU A 16 -10.92 -14.89 8.27
C LEU A 16 -10.82 -13.55 9.00
N LEU A 17 -11.96 -12.86 9.19
CA LEU A 17 -12.02 -11.61 9.93
C LEU A 17 -12.28 -11.79 11.44
N ARG A 18 -12.58 -13.00 11.93
CA ARG A 18 -12.87 -13.24 13.35
C ARG A 18 -11.72 -12.88 14.30
N PRO A 19 -10.43 -13.18 14.01
CA PRO A 19 -9.33 -12.76 14.88
C PRO A 19 -9.10 -11.24 14.89
N LEU A 20 -9.54 -10.54 13.83
CA LEU A 20 -9.53 -9.07 13.78
C LEU A 20 -10.77 -8.47 14.48
N ARG A 21 -11.93 -9.11 14.35
CA ARG A 21 -13.20 -8.69 14.99
C ARG A 21 -13.21 -8.91 16.49
N SER A 22 -12.64 -10.00 17.02
CA SER A 22 -12.66 -10.25 18.47
C SER A 22 -11.81 -9.26 19.26
N ASN A 23 -10.86 -8.58 18.62
CA ASN A 23 -10.13 -7.45 19.21
C ASN A 23 -10.75 -6.09 18.92
N LEU A 24 -11.67 -5.99 17.95
CA LEU A 24 -12.38 -4.75 17.62
C LEU A 24 -13.75 -4.63 18.31
N SER A 25 -14.41 -5.74 18.65
CA SER A 25 -15.68 -5.73 19.40
C SER A 25 -15.54 -5.32 20.86
N SER A 26 -14.32 -5.34 21.41
CA SER A 26 -13.98 -4.75 22.72
C SER A 26 -13.49 -3.30 22.65
N VAL A 27 -13.32 -2.73 21.44
CA VAL A 27 -13.01 -1.30 21.24
C VAL A 27 -14.32 -0.52 21.24
N ASN A 28 -15.13 -0.72 22.27
CA ASN A 28 -16.32 0.08 22.55
C ASN A 28 -16.14 0.95 23.81
N LYS A 29 -14.89 1.13 24.24
CA LYS A 29 -14.45 2.30 24.98
C LYS A 29 -13.69 3.15 23.98
N ARG A 30 -14.13 4.39 23.75
CA ARG A 30 -13.36 5.40 23.03
C ARG A 30 -12.04 5.56 23.79
N TYR A 31 -11.01 4.84 23.35
CA TYR A 31 -9.65 5.12 23.77
C TYR A 31 -9.33 6.48 23.19
N GLU A 32 -9.38 7.51 24.02
CA GLU A 32 -8.87 8.83 23.66
C GLU A 32 -7.37 8.82 23.92
N PRO A 33 -6.53 8.67 22.88
CA PRO A 33 -5.07 8.64 23.06
C PRO A 33 -4.53 9.92 23.72
N CYS A 34 -5.31 11.00 23.70
CA CYS A 34 -4.97 12.30 24.25
C CYS A 34 -5.43 12.52 25.71
N THR A 35 -5.99 11.52 26.40
CA THR A 35 -6.55 11.68 27.78
C THR A 35 -5.52 12.23 28.78
N GLY A 36 -4.21 12.06 28.54
CA GLY A 36 -3.12 12.60 29.38
C GLY A 36 -2.34 13.78 28.77
N CYS A 37 -2.85 14.40 27.71
CA CYS A 37 -2.22 15.54 27.06
C CYS A 37 -2.77 16.87 27.58
N GLU A 38 -1.91 17.89 27.60
CA GLU A 38 -2.34 19.28 27.76
C GLU A 38 -3.23 19.70 26.56
N SER A 39 -4.08 20.70 26.77
CA SER A 39 -4.91 21.30 25.70
C SER A 39 -4.61 22.80 25.60
N PRO A 40 -3.89 23.27 24.56
CA PRO A 40 -3.35 22.53 23.42
C PRO A 40 -2.17 21.61 23.79
N CYS A 41 -1.99 20.52 23.06
CA CYS A 41 -0.91 19.57 23.32
C CYS A 41 0.41 20.08 22.75
N SER A 42 1.40 20.28 23.63
CA SER A 42 2.76 20.68 23.26
C SER A 42 3.65 19.51 22.82
N LYS A 43 3.22 18.27 23.05
CA LYS A 43 4.02 17.05 22.83
C LYS A 43 3.93 16.50 21.40
N HIS A 44 2.83 16.75 20.70
CA HIS A 44 2.58 16.23 19.35
C HIS A 44 2.41 17.38 18.37
N ALA A 45 2.82 17.17 17.13
CA ALA A 45 2.61 18.16 16.08
C ALA A 45 1.10 18.36 15.87
N SER A 46 0.66 19.62 15.96
CA SER A 46 -0.72 19.99 15.66
C SER A 46 -0.88 20.22 14.16
N TYR A 47 -2.04 19.84 13.63
CA TYR A 47 -2.40 20.19 12.26
C TYR A 47 -2.77 21.67 12.16
N PRO A 48 -2.39 22.37 11.07
CA PRO A 48 -2.87 23.74 10.82
C PRO A 48 -4.40 23.79 10.78
N SER A 49 -5.01 24.80 11.41
CA SER A 49 -6.46 24.95 11.53
C SER A 49 -7.17 24.91 10.17
N GLU A 50 -6.56 25.53 9.17
CA GLU A 50 -7.09 25.65 7.81
C GLU A 50 -7.16 24.28 7.13
N ILE A 51 -6.23 23.37 7.47
CA ILE A 51 -6.20 22.00 6.97
C ILE A 51 -7.24 21.15 7.68
N VAL A 52 -7.37 21.27 9.01
CA VAL A 52 -8.35 20.51 9.80
C VAL A 52 -9.77 20.77 9.32
N GLN A 53 -10.11 22.02 9.01
CA GLN A 53 -11.43 22.40 8.50
C GLN A 53 -11.77 21.77 7.14
N GLN A 54 -10.77 21.32 6.39
CA GLN A 54 -10.94 20.67 5.09
C GLN A 54 -10.91 19.13 5.16
N ILE A 55 -10.66 18.55 6.34
CA ILE A 55 -10.64 17.10 6.53
C ILE A 55 -12.05 16.64 6.84
N ASP A 56 -12.61 15.81 5.97
CA ASP A 56 -13.85 15.10 6.26
C ASP A 56 -13.57 14.05 7.35
N GLN A 57 -14.30 14.17 8.48
CA GLN A 57 -14.25 13.23 9.59
C GLN A 57 -15.42 12.23 9.57
N GLY A 58 -16.15 12.16 8.45
CA GLY A 58 -17.23 11.22 8.23
C GLY A 58 -16.78 9.77 8.07
N ASP A 59 -17.74 8.89 7.77
CA ASP A 59 -17.46 7.47 7.53
C ASP A 59 -16.65 7.28 6.25
N MET A 60 -15.45 6.73 6.40
CA MET A 60 -14.51 6.47 5.30
C MET A 60 -14.79 5.14 4.59
N SER A 61 -15.83 4.40 4.99
CA SER A 61 -16.21 3.14 4.36
C SER A 61 -16.50 3.30 2.87
N ASN A 62 -15.87 2.45 2.04
CA ASN A 62 -15.99 2.46 0.58
C ASN A 62 -15.51 3.76 -0.12
N SER A 63 -14.77 4.64 0.57
CA SER A 63 -14.18 5.85 -0.02
C SER A 63 -13.08 5.54 -1.05
N VAL A 64 -12.46 4.35 -0.98
CA VAL A 64 -11.44 3.86 -1.91
C VAL A 64 -12.03 2.79 -2.83
N LYS A 65 -11.77 2.90 -4.14
CA LYS A 65 -12.20 1.90 -5.12
C LYS A 65 -11.54 0.56 -4.83
N ASN A 66 -12.32 -0.51 -4.95
CA ASN A 66 -11.81 -1.87 -4.81
C ASN A 66 -10.72 -2.15 -5.85
N HIS A 67 -9.56 -2.60 -5.37
CA HIS A 67 -8.44 -3.07 -6.17
C HIS A 67 -7.86 -4.30 -5.48
N ARG A 68 -7.37 -5.26 -6.27
CA ARG A 68 -6.82 -6.52 -5.75
C ARG A 68 -5.34 -6.40 -5.40
N ARG A 69 -4.60 -5.58 -6.16
CA ARG A 69 -3.17 -5.36 -5.98
C ARG A 69 -2.86 -3.88 -5.89
N HIS A 70 -1.93 -3.50 -5.03
CA HIS A 70 -1.39 -2.16 -4.93
C HIS A 70 0.12 -2.23 -5.20
N LEU A 71 0.54 -1.69 -6.34
CA LEU A 71 1.93 -1.55 -6.75
C LEU A 71 2.44 -0.16 -6.37
N CYS A 72 3.43 -0.10 -5.49
CA CYS A 72 4.12 1.13 -5.11
C CYS A 72 5.54 1.12 -5.69
N ILE A 73 5.94 2.16 -6.42
CA ILE A 73 7.23 2.22 -7.12
C ILE A 73 8.07 3.35 -6.55
N THR A 74 9.30 3.04 -6.11
CA THR A 74 10.20 4.03 -5.52
C THR A 74 10.60 5.10 -6.52
N GLN A 75 10.57 6.35 -6.07
CA GLN A 75 11.03 7.51 -6.81
C GLN A 75 12.23 8.13 -6.10
N SER A 76 13.14 8.71 -6.88
CA SER A 76 14.29 9.46 -6.36
C SER A 76 13.89 10.81 -5.76
N LEU A 77 12.75 11.37 -6.17
CA LEU A 77 12.23 12.62 -5.66
C LEU A 77 11.39 12.40 -4.39
N ALA A 78 11.66 13.24 -3.38
CA ALA A 78 10.84 13.30 -2.16
C ALA A 78 9.38 13.69 -2.47
N PRO A 79 8.40 13.27 -1.66
CA PRO A 79 6.97 13.52 -1.94
C PRO A 79 6.59 14.99 -2.09
N SER A 80 7.30 15.89 -1.39
CA SER A 80 7.12 17.35 -1.49
C SER A 80 7.47 17.93 -2.86
N ARG A 81 8.25 17.20 -3.67
CA ARG A 81 8.70 17.60 -5.01
C ARG A 81 7.98 16.83 -6.12
N TRP A 82 7.01 15.98 -5.80
CA TRP A 82 6.25 15.30 -6.82
C TRP A 82 5.36 16.28 -7.60
N PRO A 83 5.30 16.19 -8.93
CA PRO A 83 4.37 16.96 -9.75
C PRO A 83 2.92 16.58 -9.43
N LYS A 84 1.95 17.42 -9.79
CA LYS A 84 0.51 17.17 -9.55
C LYS A 84 0.03 15.81 -10.07
N ASP A 85 0.54 15.38 -11.23
CA ASP A 85 0.40 14.02 -11.75
C ASP A 85 1.75 13.32 -11.73
N VAL A 86 1.86 12.22 -10.98
CA VAL A 86 3.08 11.41 -10.86
C VAL A 86 3.57 10.82 -12.18
N LYS A 87 2.74 10.76 -13.22
CA LYS A 87 3.20 10.38 -14.57
C LYS A 87 4.16 11.39 -15.18
N ASN A 88 4.21 12.61 -14.64
CA ASN A 88 5.14 13.66 -15.05
C ASN A 88 6.46 13.65 -14.26
N LEU A 89 6.72 12.60 -13.46
CA LEU A 89 8.00 12.45 -12.78
C LEU A 89 9.14 12.28 -13.81
N PRO A 90 10.35 12.81 -13.51
CA PRO A 90 11.53 12.65 -14.37
C PRO A 90 11.81 11.17 -14.69
N GLY A 91 12.36 10.92 -15.88
CA GLY A 91 12.65 9.57 -16.38
C GLY A 91 11.43 8.81 -16.91
N GLY A 92 10.20 9.24 -16.64
CA GLY A 92 8.99 8.66 -17.22
C GLY A 92 8.67 7.23 -16.74
N TYR A 93 9.38 6.71 -15.74
CA TYR A 93 9.24 5.32 -15.27
C TYR A 93 7.78 4.99 -14.92
N ILE A 94 7.14 5.78 -14.05
CA ILE A 94 5.74 5.59 -13.65
C ILE A 94 4.78 5.63 -14.84
N LYS A 95 5.03 6.53 -15.79
CA LYS A 95 4.21 6.66 -17.01
C LYS A 95 4.29 5.37 -17.82
N GLN A 96 5.49 4.86 -18.06
CA GLN A 96 5.70 3.61 -18.80
C GLN A 96 5.06 2.40 -18.09
N ILE A 97 5.19 2.29 -16.77
CA ILE A 97 4.52 1.22 -16.01
C ILE A 97 2.99 1.34 -16.10
N SER A 98 2.46 2.57 -16.02
CA SER A 98 1.03 2.82 -16.20
C SER A 98 0.57 2.37 -17.58
N GLU A 99 1.31 2.68 -18.63
CA GLU A 99 1.00 2.28 -20.01
C GLU A 99 0.97 0.77 -20.16
N VAL A 100 2.01 0.06 -19.70
CA VAL A 100 2.07 -1.41 -19.75
C VAL A 100 0.92 -2.06 -18.98
N LEU A 101 0.65 -1.61 -17.75
CA LEU A 101 -0.46 -2.12 -16.95
C LEU A 101 -1.79 -1.97 -17.68
N ASN A 102 -1.98 -0.86 -18.43
CA ASN A 102 -3.27 -0.62 -19.06
C ASN A 102 -3.43 -1.12 -20.50
N THR A 103 -2.34 -1.41 -21.20
CA THR A 103 -2.34 -2.35 -22.34
C THR A 103 -2.75 -3.76 -21.88
N LYS A 104 -2.30 -4.22 -20.71
CA LYS A 104 -2.62 -5.56 -20.17
C LYS A 104 -3.89 -5.61 -19.30
N LYS A 105 -4.64 -4.52 -19.16
CA LYS A 105 -5.81 -4.41 -18.25
C LYS A 105 -6.81 -5.56 -18.40
N ASN A 106 -7.18 -5.87 -19.65
CA ASN A 106 -8.18 -6.91 -19.94
C ASN A 106 -7.66 -8.31 -19.60
N THR A 107 -6.38 -8.56 -19.83
CA THR A 107 -5.73 -9.84 -19.52
C THR A 107 -5.54 -10.03 -18.01
N ILE A 108 -5.22 -8.95 -17.28
CA ILE A 108 -5.11 -8.96 -15.81
C ILE A 108 -6.49 -9.24 -15.19
N GLY A 109 -7.56 -8.64 -15.70
CA GLY A 109 -8.94 -8.94 -15.29
C GLY A 109 -9.34 -8.45 -13.89
N TYR A 110 -8.46 -7.73 -13.17
CA TYR A 110 -8.75 -7.14 -11.86
C TYR A 110 -8.10 -5.77 -11.68
N GLY A 111 -8.57 -5.00 -10.69
CA GLY A 111 -8.04 -3.67 -10.41
C GLY A 111 -6.64 -3.71 -9.80
N VAL A 112 -5.70 -2.97 -10.40
CA VAL A 112 -4.36 -2.70 -9.87
C VAL A 112 -4.24 -1.22 -9.56
N GLN A 113 -3.97 -0.88 -8.29
CA GLN A 113 -3.65 0.48 -7.89
C GLN A 113 -2.15 0.72 -8.10
N LEU A 114 -1.80 1.75 -8.87
CA LEU A 114 -0.41 2.16 -9.06
C LEU A 114 -0.15 3.44 -8.26
N THR A 115 0.93 3.47 -7.48
CA THR A 115 1.37 4.67 -6.76
C THR A 115 2.88 4.83 -6.83
N SER A 116 3.33 6.08 -6.77
CA SER A 116 4.73 6.37 -6.46
C SER A 116 4.96 6.24 -4.97
N THR A 117 6.15 5.86 -4.55
CA THR A 117 6.58 5.92 -3.15
C THR A 117 7.95 6.56 -3.06
N PHE A 118 8.27 7.14 -1.91
CA PHE A 118 9.63 7.57 -1.60
C PHE A 118 10.22 6.67 -0.51
N VAL A 119 11.38 6.10 -0.79
CA VAL A 119 12.22 5.47 0.22
C VAL A 119 13.60 6.04 -0.02
N ASP A 120 14.23 6.55 1.02
CA ASP A 120 15.59 7.05 0.94
C ASP A 120 16.52 5.90 0.56
N THR A 121 16.74 5.75 -0.74
CA THR A 121 17.53 4.66 -1.32
C THR A 121 18.51 5.29 -2.29
N LYS A 122 19.78 4.93 -2.13
CA LYS A 122 20.86 5.37 -3.03
C LYS A 122 20.78 4.74 -4.43
N ASN A 123 19.84 3.82 -4.64
CA ASN A 123 19.80 2.94 -5.81
C ASN A 123 18.70 3.27 -6.81
N ALA A 124 17.79 4.21 -6.51
CA ALA A 124 16.76 4.63 -7.45
C ALA A 124 17.40 5.49 -8.55
N SER A 125 17.43 4.98 -9.78
CA SER A 125 17.79 5.75 -10.98
C SER A 125 16.54 6.03 -11.79
N GLU A 126 16.64 6.89 -12.81
CA GLU A 126 15.52 7.17 -13.71
C GLU A 126 14.99 5.92 -14.45
N GLN A 127 15.82 4.87 -14.57
CA GLN A 127 15.51 3.67 -15.33
C GLN A 127 15.35 2.42 -14.45
N THR A 128 15.60 2.52 -13.15
CA THR A 128 15.59 1.39 -12.22
C THR A 128 14.94 1.78 -10.91
N ALA A 129 13.96 1.00 -10.46
CA ALA A 129 13.22 1.28 -9.23
C ALA A 129 12.95 0.00 -8.43
N ASP A 130 12.77 0.17 -7.12
CA ASP A 130 12.23 -0.87 -6.26
C ASP A 130 10.70 -0.82 -6.30
N TRP A 131 10.08 -2.00 -6.35
CA TRP A 131 8.63 -2.16 -6.37
C TRP A 131 8.18 -2.82 -5.07
N TYR A 132 7.08 -2.34 -4.50
CA TYR A 132 6.40 -2.94 -3.36
C TYR A 132 5.02 -3.38 -3.83
N LEU A 133 4.68 -4.64 -3.60
CA LEU A 133 3.42 -5.24 -4.03
C LEU A 133 2.62 -5.69 -2.81
N PHE A 134 1.45 -5.08 -2.65
CA PHE A 134 0.48 -5.43 -1.61
C PHE A 134 -0.79 -6.02 -2.25
N PRO A 135 -1.51 -6.91 -1.56
CA PRO A 135 -1.24 -7.46 -0.22
C PRO A 135 -0.23 -8.61 -0.19
N ASP A 136 0.48 -8.90 -1.29
CA ASP A 136 1.44 -10.04 -1.33
C ASP A 136 2.65 -9.86 -0.42
N GLN A 137 2.89 -8.66 0.10
CA GLN A 137 4.04 -8.37 0.93
C GLN A 137 5.35 -8.71 0.21
N LEU A 138 5.47 -8.31 -1.05
CA LEU A 138 6.68 -8.50 -1.84
C LEU A 138 7.38 -7.17 -2.06
N LYS A 139 8.69 -7.19 -2.02
CA LYS A 139 9.55 -6.14 -2.56
C LYS A 139 10.43 -6.72 -3.65
N LEU A 140 10.47 -6.05 -4.78
CA LEU A 140 11.39 -6.32 -5.87
C LEU A 140 12.40 -5.18 -5.89
N SER A 141 13.68 -5.50 -5.76
CA SER A 141 14.75 -4.51 -5.90
C SER A 141 15.30 -4.50 -7.32
N ASN A 142 15.69 -3.32 -7.77
CA ASN A 142 16.38 -3.08 -9.03
C ASN A 142 15.59 -3.47 -10.30
N VAL A 143 14.29 -3.21 -10.33
CA VAL A 143 13.49 -3.48 -11.54
C VAL A 143 13.83 -2.43 -12.60
N ASN A 144 14.53 -2.84 -13.66
CA ASN A 144 14.77 -1.97 -14.79
C ASN A 144 13.49 -1.80 -15.61
N VAL A 145 13.26 -0.61 -16.17
CA VAL A 145 12.03 -0.33 -16.91
C VAL A 145 11.86 -1.23 -18.14
N ASN A 146 12.96 -1.67 -18.77
CA ASN A 146 12.94 -2.59 -19.90
C ASN A 146 12.50 -4.01 -19.51
N GLN A 147 12.61 -4.37 -18.22
CA GLN A 147 12.15 -5.65 -17.69
C GLN A 147 10.68 -5.58 -17.20
N ALA A 148 10.10 -4.39 -17.12
CA ALA A 148 8.81 -4.16 -16.48
C ALA A 148 7.68 -4.99 -17.09
N GLU A 149 7.63 -5.13 -18.42
CA GLU A 149 6.58 -5.88 -19.07
C GLU A 149 6.61 -7.36 -18.70
N ALA A 150 7.80 -7.98 -18.69
CA ALA A 150 7.97 -9.38 -18.29
C ALA A 150 7.62 -9.59 -16.81
N VAL A 151 8.00 -8.64 -15.94
CA VAL A 151 7.63 -8.67 -14.52
C VAL A 151 6.11 -8.55 -14.35
N ILE A 152 5.45 -7.65 -15.11
CA ILE A 152 4.01 -7.45 -15.04
C ILE A 152 3.25 -8.69 -15.53
N GLU A 153 3.70 -9.27 -16.64
CA GLU A 153 3.16 -10.53 -17.16
C GLU A 153 3.21 -11.63 -16.10
N LYS A 154 4.35 -11.77 -15.43
CA LYS A 154 4.53 -12.79 -14.40
C LYS A 154 3.69 -12.56 -13.15
N LEU A 155 3.73 -11.34 -12.59
CA LEU A 155 3.11 -11.06 -11.29
C LEU A 155 1.62 -10.79 -11.37
N PHE A 156 1.13 -10.20 -12.46
CA PHE A 156 -0.26 -9.73 -12.57
C PHE A 156 -1.11 -10.55 -13.54
N VAL A 157 -0.57 -10.92 -14.71
CA VAL A 157 -1.31 -11.72 -15.71
C VAL A 157 -1.33 -13.20 -15.30
N LYS A 158 -0.16 -13.78 -15.02
CA LYS A 158 -0.05 -15.16 -14.54
C LYS A 158 -0.32 -15.30 -13.04
N ASP A 159 -0.42 -14.17 -12.34
CA ASP A 159 -0.75 -14.08 -10.91
C ASP A 159 0.18 -14.93 -10.02
N GLU A 160 1.45 -15.09 -10.44
CA GLU A 160 2.45 -15.91 -9.73
C GLU A 160 2.92 -15.28 -8.41
N SER A 161 2.47 -14.04 -8.14
CA SER A 161 2.72 -13.32 -6.90
C SER A 161 1.83 -13.79 -5.74
N ILE A 162 0.76 -14.56 -6.00
CA ILE A 162 -0.10 -15.08 -4.93
C ILE A 162 0.74 -16.00 -4.04
N ILE A 163 0.99 -15.54 -2.82
CA ILE A 163 1.48 -16.42 -1.76
C ILE A 163 0.33 -17.36 -1.40
N PRO A 164 0.42 -18.68 -1.67
CA PRO A 164 -0.62 -19.60 -1.26
C PRO A 164 -0.76 -19.54 0.27
N ILE A 165 -1.95 -19.12 0.73
CA ILE A 165 -2.30 -19.12 2.14
C ILE A 165 -2.30 -20.58 2.59
N LYS A 166 -1.60 -20.90 3.68
CA LYS A 166 -1.60 -22.24 4.29
C LYS A 166 -3.05 -22.74 4.39
N ASP A 167 -3.36 -23.77 3.62
CA ASP A 167 -4.49 -24.62 3.91
C ASP A 167 -4.15 -25.39 5.19
N LYS A 168 -4.81 -25.06 6.30
CA LYS A 168 -4.60 -25.71 7.60
C LYS A 168 -4.90 -27.22 7.57
N THR A 169 -5.50 -27.72 6.49
CA THR A 169 -5.80 -29.14 6.30
C THR A 169 -4.64 -29.95 5.69
N LYS A 170 -3.56 -29.29 5.21
CA LYS A 170 -2.40 -29.97 4.62
C LYS A 170 -1.12 -29.64 5.41
N PRO A 171 -0.61 -30.55 6.26
CA PRO A 171 0.49 -30.25 7.18
C PRO A 171 1.83 -29.99 6.51
N ASN A 172 2.04 -30.47 5.27
CA ASN A 172 3.38 -30.72 4.72
C ASN A 172 3.66 -30.15 3.32
N GLU A 173 3.17 -28.97 2.97
CA GLU A 173 3.76 -28.21 1.84
C GLU A 173 4.13 -26.81 2.30
N ARG A 174 5.41 -26.64 2.64
CA ARG A 174 6.00 -25.33 2.98
C ARG A 174 7.15 -25.04 2.04
N HIS A 175 6.86 -24.50 0.87
CA HIS A 175 7.76 -23.56 0.24
C HIS A 175 6.94 -22.42 -0.36
N HIS A 176 6.94 -21.27 0.32
CA HIS A 176 6.57 -20.01 -0.31
C HIS A 176 7.68 -19.66 -1.29
N VAL A 177 7.58 -20.16 -2.53
CA VAL A 177 8.60 -19.90 -3.55
C VAL A 177 8.37 -18.47 -4.02
N LEU A 178 9.35 -17.59 -3.78
CA LEU A 178 9.35 -16.26 -4.36
C LEU A 178 9.36 -16.40 -5.89
N PRO A 179 8.66 -15.53 -6.62
CA PRO A 179 8.65 -15.60 -8.08
C PRO A 179 10.08 -15.49 -8.61
N VAL A 180 10.46 -16.42 -9.48
CA VAL A 180 11.76 -16.37 -10.17
C VAL A 180 11.67 -15.25 -11.21
N LEU A 181 12.39 -14.16 -11.03
CA LEU A 181 12.34 -13.02 -11.94
C LEU A 181 13.58 -12.99 -12.84
N SER A 182 13.58 -12.06 -13.80
CA SER A 182 14.71 -11.80 -14.68
C SER A 182 16.00 -11.55 -13.88
N GLU A 183 17.14 -11.83 -14.52
CA GLU A 183 18.46 -11.62 -13.92
C GLU A 183 18.61 -10.18 -13.38
N GLY A 184 19.20 -10.05 -12.19
CA GLY A 184 19.41 -8.78 -11.50
C GLY A 184 18.25 -8.29 -10.61
N ILE A 185 17.04 -8.85 -10.75
CA ILE A 185 15.92 -8.50 -9.88
C ILE A 185 15.92 -9.38 -8.63
N ARG A 186 16.09 -8.76 -7.46
CA ARG A 186 15.97 -9.45 -6.18
C ARG A 186 14.54 -9.34 -5.67
N CYS A 187 13.89 -10.47 -5.43
CA CYS A 187 12.60 -10.52 -4.75
C CYS A 187 12.80 -10.84 -3.27
N GLU A 188 12.12 -10.13 -2.37
CA GLU A 188 12.12 -10.40 -0.94
C GLU A 188 10.71 -10.26 -0.35
N ARG A 189 10.45 -11.04 0.71
CA ARG A 189 9.20 -10.95 1.45
C ARG A 189 9.31 -9.85 2.51
N LEU A 190 8.35 -8.94 2.48
CA LEU A 190 8.13 -7.94 3.51
C LEU A 190 7.48 -8.62 4.72
N ASN A 191 7.94 -8.27 5.91
CA ASN A 191 7.36 -8.73 7.16
C ASN A 191 6.65 -7.58 7.87
N GLY A 192 5.74 -7.92 8.78
CA GLY A 192 5.07 -6.94 9.62
C GLY A 192 3.85 -6.27 8.97
N VAL A 193 3.45 -5.14 9.56
CA VAL A 193 2.29 -4.35 9.14
C VAL A 193 2.78 -3.14 8.37
N TRP A 194 2.27 -2.96 7.15
CA TRP A 194 2.65 -1.84 6.28
C TRP A 194 1.47 -0.88 6.14
N MET A 195 1.71 0.38 6.50
CA MET A 195 0.75 1.48 6.38
C MET A 195 1.14 2.35 5.19
N LEU A 196 0.27 2.40 4.19
CA LEU A 196 0.47 3.23 3.01
C LEU A 196 -0.18 4.59 3.26
N ILE A 197 0.63 5.65 3.32
CA ILE A 197 0.17 6.99 3.73
C ILE A 197 0.44 7.98 2.61
N CYS A 198 -0.61 8.60 2.09
CA CYS A 198 -0.47 9.61 1.04
C CYS A 198 0.28 10.85 1.55
N CYS A 199 1.32 11.27 0.82
CA CYS A 199 2.11 12.47 1.10
C CYS A 199 2.19 13.44 -0.10
N HIS A 200 1.24 13.36 -1.04
CA HIS A 200 1.31 14.04 -2.33
C HIS A 200 0.76 15.48 -2.29
N TYR A 201 1.62 16.42 -1.88
CA TYR A 201 1.24 17.83 -1.67
C TYR A 201 0.62 18.52 -2.89
N GLN A 202 1.23 18.37 -4.07
CA GLN A 202 0.77 19.05 -5.29
C GLN A 202 -0.58 18.53 -5.81
N HIS A 203 -1.00 17.33 -5.40
CA HIS A 203 -2.30 16.77 -5.71
C HIS A 203 -3.35 17.17 -4.66
N ASP A 204 -3.00 16.99 -3.39
CA ASP A 204 -3.83 17.34 -2.25
C ASP A 204 -2.95 17.89 -1.11
N GLN A 205 -3.12 19.18 -0.82
CA GLN A 205 -2.35 19.88 0.20
C GLN A 205 -2.51 19.24 1.58
N ARG A 206 -3.71 18.70 1.89
CA ARG A 206 -3.99 18.01 3.16
C ARG A 206 -3.10 16.80 3.30
N CYS A 207 -2.96 15.98 2.26
CA CYS A 207 -2.08 14.81 2.27
C CYS A 207 -0.60 15.22 2.42
N GLY A 208 -0.17 16.26 1.73
CA GLY A 208 1.21 16.74 1.80
C GLY A 208 1.63 17.29 3.16
N ILE A 209 0.68 17.78 3.96
CA ILE A 209 0.92 18.32 5.31
C ILE A 209 0.70 17.24 6.38
N VAL A 210 -0.46 16.57 6.35
CA VAL A 210 -0.87 15.60 7.38
C VAL A 210 -0.09 14.30 7.26
N GLY A 211 0.18 13.84 6.03
CA GLY A 211 0.86 12.56 5.78
C GLY A 211 2.21 12.44 6.48
N PRO A 212 3.14 13.39 6.30
CA PRO A 212 4.43 13.39 7.00
C PRO A 212 4.30 13.43 8.53
N ILE A 213 3.38 14.24 9.07
CA ILE A 213 3.12 14.32 10.52
C ILE A 213 2.65 12.96 11.05
N LEU A 214 1.70 12.32 10.36
CA LEU A 214 1.17 11.02 10.74
C LEU A 214 2.25 9.94 10.71
N ILE A 215 3.10 9.93 9.69
CA ILE A 215 4.24 9.01 9.60
C ILE A 215 5.19 9.19 10.78
N ASP A 216 5.56 10.43 11.10
CA ASP A 216 6.47 10.74 12.20
C ASP A 216 5.90 10.28 13.55
N GLU A 217 4.62 10.56 13.82
CA GLU A 217 3.95 10.13 15.06
C GLU A 217 3.81 8.60 15.17
N ILE A 218 3.46 7.91 14.07
CA ILE A 218 3.43 6.43 14.07
C ILE A 218 4.83 5.87 14.34
N GLN A 219 5.86 6.41 13.69
CA GLN A 219 7.24 5.95 13.89
C GLN A 219 7.73 6.21 15.31
N LYS A 220 7.40 7.38 15.90
CA LYS A 220 7.66 7.65 17.32
C LYS A 220 6.98 6.62 18.20
N TYR A 221 5.69 6.38 18.01
CA TYR A 221 4.94 5.41 18.81
C TYR A 221 5.54 3.99 18.74
N VAL A 222 5.90 3.54 17.55
CA VAL A 222 6.51 2.22 17.34
C VAL A 222 7.86 2.09 18.05
N ARG A 223 8.69 3.15 18.02
CA ARG A 223 9.97 3.19 18.74
C ARG A 223 9.79 3.19 20.26
N HIS A 224 8.80 3.91 20.78
CA HIS A 224 8.57 4.02 22.23
C HIS A 224 7.98 2.74 22.83
N THR A 225 7.13 2.03 22.09
CA THR A 225 6.41 0.87 22.62
C THR A 225 7.19 -0.45 22.52
N ASN A 226 8.39 -0.44 21.90
CA ASN A 226 9.12 -1.67 21.53
C ASN A 226 8.18 -2.71 20.91
N SER A 227 7.23 -2.25 20.09
CA SER A 227 6.15 -3.10 19.59
C SER A 227 6.77 -4.30 18.86
N PRO A 228 6.41 -5.54 19.24
CA PRO A 228 6.94 -6.74 18.57
C PRO A 228 6.41 -6.86 17.13
N GLN A 229 5.39 -6.07 16.78
CA GLN A 229 4.90 -5.95 15.42
C GLN A 229 5.78 -4.94 14.69
N ASN A 230 6.55 -5.41 13.71
CA ASN A 230 7.28 -4.59 12.77
C ASN A 230 6.28 -3.73 11.96
N VAL A 231 5.95 -2.53 12.46
CA VAL A 231 5.07 -1.58 11.78
C VAL A 231 5.94 -0.67 10.91
N HIS A 232 5.58 -0.58 9.63
CA HIS A 232 6.28 0.21 8.63
C HIS A 232 5.32 1.21 8.00
N CYS A 233 5.80 2.41 7.73
CA CYS A 233 5.05 3.42 6.97
C CYS A 233 5.71 3.60 5.61
N LEU A 234 4.89 3.59 4.55
CA LEU A 234 5.33 3.85 3.19
C LEU A 234 4.65 5.13 2.67
N PRO A 235 5.40 6.23 2.45
CA PRO A 235 4.83 7.45 1.91
C PRO A 235 4.53 7.27 0.43
N ILE A 236 3.26 7.29 0.06
CA ILE A 236 2.80 7.04 -1.31
C ILE A 236 2.21 8.30 -1.95
N SER A 237 2.09 8.28 -3.29
CA SER A 237 1.29 9.25 -4.02
C SER A 237 -0.19 9.09 -3.73
N HIS A 238 -1.00 10.08 -4.10
CA HIS A 238 -2.42 10.07 -3.81
C HIS A 238 -3.11 8.82 -4.35
N ILE A 239 -3.93 8.19 -3.48
CA ILE A 239 -4.82 7.11 -3.86
C ILE A 239 -6.08 7.76 -4.47
N ALA A 240 -5.93 8.39 -5.63
CA ALA A 240 -7.07 8.78 -6.44
C ALA A 240 -7.63 7.55 -7.16
N LYS A 241 -8.88 7.64 -7.63
CA LYS A 241 -9.35 6.84 -8.78
C LYS A 241 -8.31 6.97 -9.90
N LEU A 242 -7.39 6.01 -10.03
CA LEU A 242 -6.77 5.75 -11.31
C LEU A 242 -7.88 5.18 -12.18
N GLU A 243 -8.55 6.06 -12.91
CA GLU A 243 -9.53 5.70 -13.91
C GLU A 243 -8.80 5.00 -15.05
N PHE A 244 -8.99 3.68 -15.13
CA PHE A 244 -9.18 3.09 -16.45
C PHE A 244 -10.67 3.10 -16.70
N LYS A 245 -11.16 4.16 -17.37
CA LYS A 245 -12.49 4.11 -17.97
C LYS A 245 -12.55 2.84 -18.83
N VAL A 246 -13.62 2.07 -18.63
CA VAL A 246 -14.00 0.99 -19.55
C VAL A 246 -14.57 1.68 -20.78
#